data_AF-A0A7K4HE76-F1
#
_entry.id   AF-A0A7K4HE76-F1
#
_cell.length_a   1.000
_cell.length_b   1.000
_cell.length_c   1.000
_cell.angle_alpha   90.00
_cell.angle_beta   90.00
_cell.angle_gamma   90.00
#
_symmetry.space_group_name_H-M   'P 1'
#
loop_
_entity.id
_entity.type
_entity.pdbx_description
1 polymer ?
#
loop_
_entity_poly.entity_id
_entity_poly.type
_entity_poly.pdbx_seq_one_letter_code
_entity_poly.pdbx_strand_id
1 'polypeptide(L)'
;MIENSMEYSVREYIKEVEKRLPEWLKDKKEHKEILADLEEHIWSKATELSETGQPDETSVKLAINHMGTPQSIAKEYKRRGEPKYYITKEMAPYYGKALSAVFAVIVILVIIGLIVSFFTGNASFDTLVGGLITGIQTGLLLSFTIVTVVFVALSMEGYFPEDFKSKKEQQVMKQLREQELEEGITPSQTLKKPLKPFIKPAGEIVGGGIGLIFGIVLLSQPFPTYMFFPDFLMILRIFGLITMLEGSLDISRGIIGNRRPNTHQILHALIIPLKLSVIPLIVILMNRPEIFPWFSEPWIHVGIPVESYGVYRGILSVIITITCLTTIENIYNIIKIQKYK
;
A
#
# COMPACT_ATOMS: atom_id res chain seq x y z
N MET A 1 -12.11 -48.04 -9.11
CA MET A 1 -13.09 -47.14 -8.44
C MET A 1 -12.58 -46.66 -7.09
N ILE A 2 -11.91 -47.51 -6.29
CA ILE A 2 -11.29 -47.16 -4.99
C ILE A 2 -10.08 -46.21 -5.14
N GLU A 3 -9.22 -46.45 -6.12
CA GLU A 3 -8.04 -45.61 -6.43
C GLU A 3 -8.41 -44.14 -6.69
N ASN A 4 -9.52 -43.91 -7.41
CA ASN A 4 -10.07 -42.57 -7.64
C ASN A 4 -10.58 -41.87 -6.35
N SER A 5 -11.00 -42.63 -5.33
CA SER A 5 -11.49 -42.07 -4.05
C SER A 5 -10.33 -41.57 -3.18
N MET A 6 -9.22 -42.32 -3.17
CA MET A 6 -8.01 -41.98 -2.42
C MET A 6 -7.31 -40.75 -3.00
N GLU A 7 -7.07 -40.74 -4.31
CA GLU A 7 -6.49 -39.57 -4.99
C GLU A 7 -7.34 -38.32 -4.80
N TYR A 8 -8.67 -38.45 -4.85
CA TYR A 8 -9.58 -37.33 -4.63
C TYR A 8 -9.42 -36.74 -3.23
N SER A 9 -9.36 -37.59 -2.19
CA SER A 9 -9.23 -37.15 -0.79
C SER A 9 -7.92 -36.39 -0.55
N VAL A 10 -6.81 -36.87 -1.11
CA VAL A 10 -5.50 -36.22 -1.00
C VAL A 10 -5.49 -34.88 -1.75
N ARG A 11 -6.00 -34.86 -2.98
CA ARG A 11 -6.08 -33.61 -3.78
C ARG A 11 -6.97 -32.56 -3.14
N GLU A 12 -8.11 -32.96 -2.57
CA GLU A 12 -9.01 -32.04 -1.87
C GLU A 12 -8.32 -31.42 -0.64
N TYR A 13 -7.62 -32.24 0.14
CA TYR A 13 -6.85 -31.78 1.29
C TYR A 13 -5.74 -30.79 0.89
N ILE A 14 -4.92 -31.12 -0.12
CA ILE A 14 -3.85 -30.24 -0.64
C ILE A 14 -4.42 -28.92 -1.15
N LYS A 15 -5.55 -28.95 -1.85
CA LYS A 15 -6.23 -27.75 -2.35
C LYS A 15 -6.73 -26.85 -1.21
N GLU A 16 -7.21 -27.43 -0.12
CA GLU A 16 -7.58 -26.67 1.07
C GLU A 16 -6.37 -26.08 1.81
N VAL A 17 -5.22 -26.78 1.80
CA VAL A 17 -3.94 -26.22 2.29
C VAL A 17 -3.52 -25.05 1.42
N GLU A 18 -3.47 -25.22 0.09
CA GLU A 18 -3.10 -24.20 -0.90
C GLU A 18 -3.89 -22.89 -0.72
N LYS A 19 -5.22 -22.98 -0.54
CA LYS A 19 -6.07 -21.81 -0.32
C LYS A 19 -5.67 -21.02 0.93
N ARG A 20 -5.25 -21.72 2.00
CA ARG A 20 -4.96 -21.16 3.32
C ARG A 20 -3.52 -20.69 3.47
N LEU A 21 -2.60 -21.15 2.61
CA LEU A 21 -1.23 -20.66 2.58
C LEU A 21 -1.18 -19.13 2.38
N PRO A 22 -0.18 -18.45 2.97
CA PRO A 22 -0.07 -17.01 2.86
C PRO A 22 0.16 -16.55 1.42
N GLU A 23 -0.36 -15.37 1.09
CA GLU A 23 -0.40 -14.84 -0.28
C GLU A 23 1.02 -14.67 -0.87
N TRP A 24 2.02 -14.38 -0.03
CA TRP A 24 3.42 -14.23 -0.45
C TRP A 24 4.08 -15.53 -0.93
N LEU A 25 3.57 -16.69 -0.49
CA LEU A 25 4.13 -18.00 -0.83
C LEU A 25 3.62 -18.50 -2.18
N LYS A 26 2.35 -18.29 -2.49
CA LYS A 26 1.63 -18.84 -3.67
C LYS A 26 2.34 -18.64 -5.02
N ASP A 27 3.12 -17.56 -5.17
CA ASP A 27 3.80 -17.21 -6.42
C ASP A 27 5.30 -17.64 -6.47
N LYS A 28 5.79 -18.36 -5.43
CA LYS A 28 7.18 -18.87 -5.33
C LYS A 28 7.26 -20.32 -5.82
N LYS A 29 8.44 -20.75 -6.31
CA LYS A 29 8.70 -22.16 -6.63
C LYS A 29 8.49 -23.06 -5.41
N GLU A 30 8.92 -22.55 -4.25
CA GLU A 30 8.70 -23.12 -2.92
C GLU A 30 7.24 -23.54 -2.69
N HIS A 31 6.25 -22.82 -3.24
CA HIS A 31 4.85 -23.21 -3.11
C HIS A 31 4.55 -24.58 -3.72
N LYS A 32 5.03 -24.81 -4.95
CA LYS A 32 4.82 -26.08 -5.64
C LYS A 32 5.59 -27.21 -4.98
N GLU A 33 6.80 -26.92 -4.51
CA GLU A 33 7.64 -27.86 -3.76
C GLU A 33 6.96 -28.25 -2.45
N ILE A 34 6.48 -27.29 -1.66
CA ILE A 34 5.75 -27.55 -0.40
C ILE A 34 4.51 -28.41 -0.62
N LEU A 35 3.71 -28.12 -1.65
CA LEU A 35 2.51 -28.92 -1.93
C LEU A 35 2.86 -30.33 -2.40
N ALA A 36 3.93 -30.48 -3.19
CA ALA A 36 4.42 -31.78 -3.64
C ALA A 36 5.01 -32.60 -2.48
N ASP A 37 5.83 -31.99 -1.63
CA ASP A 37 6.39 -32.62 -0.44
C ASP A 37 5.28 -33.06 0.52
N LEU A 38 4.22 -32.24 0.66
CA LEU A 38 3.06 -32.59 1.47
C LEU A 38 2.32 -33.80 0.90
N GLU A 39 2.13 -33.85 -0.42
CA GLU A 39 1.53 -34.98 -1.12
C GLU A 39 2.34 -36.26 -0.93
N GLU A 40 3.66 -36.18 -1.15
CA GLU A 40 4.60 -37.30 -0.98
C GLU A 40 4.58 -37.82 0.47
N HIS A 41 4.62 -36.92 1.45
CA HIS A 41 4.52 -37.29 2.85
C HIS A 41 3.19 -37.99 3.18
N ILE A 42 2.06 -37.56 2.61
CA ILE A 42 0.76 -38.21 2.83
C ILE A 42 0.79 -39.63 2.29
N TRP A 43 1.30 -39.82 1.07
CA TRP A 43 1.38 -41.14 0.45
C TRP A 43 2.35 -42.07 1.18
N SER A 44 3.54 -41.58 1.53
CA SER A 44 4.52 -42.35 2.31
C SER A 44 3.91 -42.82 3.64
N LYS A 45 3.20 -41.92 4.34
CA LYS A 45 2.58 -42.24 5.63
C LYS A 45 1.38 -43.15 5.49
N ALA A 46 0.62 -43.05 4.40
CA ALA A 46 -0.45 -44.00 4.10
C ALA A 46 0.11 -45.41 3.84
N THR A 47 1.24 -45.52 3.12
CA THR A 47 1.93 -46.80 2.93
C THR A 47 2.43 -47.41 4.24
N GLU A 48 3.02 -46.60 5.13
CA GLU A 48 3.45 -47.04 6.46
C GLU A 48 2.30 -47.52 7.35
N LEU A 49 1.14 -46.86 7.25
CA LEU A 49 -0.06 -47.17 8.03
C LEU A 49 -0.89 -48.31 7.44
N SER A 50 -0.53 -48.82 6.26
CA SER A 50 -1.23 -49.94 5.62
C SER A 50 -0.66 -51.28 6.07
N GLU A 51 -1.55 -52.20 6.47
CA GLU A 51 -1.19 -53.56 6.85
C GLU A 51 -0.64 -54.38 5.66
N THR A 52 -0.96 -53.97 4.43
CA THR A 52 -0.59 -54.68 3.20
C THR A 52 0.63 -54.09 2.48
N GLY A 53 1.17 -52.97 3.00
CA GLY A 53 2.23 -52.20 2.35
C GLY A 53 1.78 -51.46 1.08
N GLN A 54 0.47 -51.44 0.79
CA GLN A 54 -0.15 -50.68 -0.31
C GLN A 54 -1.18 -49.71 0.28
N PRO A 55 -1.21 -48.42 -0.11
CA PRO A 55 -2.19 -47.47 0.40
C PRO A 55 -3.63 -47.94 0.16
N ASP A 56 -4.44 -47.91 1.21
CA ASP A 56 -5.89 -48.12 1.18
C ASP A 56 -6.65 -46.88 1.69
N GLU A 57 -7.97 -46.84 1.50
CA GLU A 57 -8.74 -45.63 1.82
C GLU A 57 -8.68 -45.26 3.32
N THR A 58 -8.59 -46.25 4.19
CA THR A 58 -8.47 -46.09 5.64
C THR A 58 -7.13 -45.51 6.05
N SER A 59 -6.03 -46.03 5.50
CA SER A 59 -4.66 -45.56 5.75
C SER A 59 -4.43 -44.15 5.19
N VAL A 60 -5.01 -43.80 4.04
CA VAL A 60 -4.97 -42.43 3.50
C VAL A 60 -5.69 -41.44 4.40
N LYS A 61 -6.90 -41.77 4.90
CA LYS A 61 -7.62 -40.91 5.85
C LYS A 61 -6.86 -40.73 7.17
N LEU A 62 -6.26 -41.80 7.68
CA LEU A 62 -5.40 -41.75 8.88
C LEU A 62 -4.15 -40.90 8.65
N ALA A 63 -3.50 -41.03 7.49
CA ALA A 63 -2.35 -40.22 7.10
C ALA A 63 -2.70 -38.73 7.04
N ILE A 64 -3.84 -38.36 6.41
CA ILE A 64 -4.34 -36.98 6.37
C ILE A 64 -4.59 -36.45 7.79
N ASN A 65 -5.22 -37.24 8.66
CA ASN A 65 -5.43 -36.85 10.06
C ASN A 65 -4.11 -36.65 10.82
N HIS A 66 -3.08 -37.46 10.53
CA HIS A 66 -1.75 -37.32 11.11
C HIS A 66 -0.98 -36.10 10.61
N MET A 67 -1.27 -35.58 9.40
CA MET A 67 -0.71 -34.30 8.93
C MET A 67 -1.34 -33.09 9.64
N GLY A 68 -2.52 -33.27 10.24
CA GLY A 68 -3.25 -32.23 10.95
C GLY A 68 -4.18 -31.44 10.03
N THR A 69 -4.69 -30.32 10.54
CA THR A 69 -5.64 -29.49 9.79
C THR A 69 -4.93 -28.63 8.74
N PRO A 70 -5.55 -28.31 7.60
CA PRO A 70 -4.95 -27.37 6.65
C PRO A 70 -4.66 -25.99 7.27
N GLN A 71 -5.44 -25.58 8.28
CA GLN A 71 -5.19 -24.37 9.06
C GLN A 71 -3.88 -24.45 9.86
N SER A 72 -3.59 -25.59 10.51
CA SER A 72 -2.37 -25.73 11.31
C SER A 72 -1.12 -25.71 10.43
N ILE A 73 -1.16 -26.36 9.27
CA ILE A 73 -0.07 -26.33 8.29
C ILE A 73 0.17 -24.90 7.80
N ALA A 74 -0.88 -24.21 7.34
CA ALA A 74 -0.74 -22.84 6.85
C ALA A 74 -0.26 -21.85 7.94
N LYS A 75 -0.64 -22.10 9.20
CA LYS A 75 -0.23 -21.28 10.34
C LYS A 75 1.27 -21.32 10.60
N GLU A 76 1.95 -22.42 10.30
CA GLU A 76 3.42 -22.49 10.42
C GLU A 76 4.10 -21.55 9.42
N TYR A 77 3.62 -21.50 8.18
CA TYR A 77 4.13 -20.58 7.16
C TYR A 77 3.83 -19.11 7.46
N LYS A 78 2.71 -18.81 8.15
CA LYS A 78 2.40 -17.45 8.64
C LYS A 78 3.27 -17.03 9.82
N ARG A 79 3.98 -17.95 10.48
CA ARG A 79 4.81 -17.72 11.68
C ARG A 79 6.32 -17.60 11.39
N ARG A 80 6.70 -17.18 10.18
CA ARG A 80 8.11 -17.06 9.79
C ARG A 80 8.88 -15.98 10.56
N GLY A 81 8.20 -14.94 11.05
CA GLY A 81 8.79 -13.83 11.82
C GLY A 81 8.89 -14.09 13.30
N GLU A 82 9.96 -13.58 13.94
CA GLU A 82 10.03 -13.57 15.39
C GLU A 82 9.01 -12.55 15.94
N PRO A 83 8.01 -12.99 16.72
CA PRO A 83 6.98 -12.10 17.22
C PRO A 83 7.60 -11.12 18.23
N LYS A 84 7.39 -9.82 18.01
CA LYS A 84 7.64 -8.76 19.00
C LYS A 84 6.33 -8.02 19.22
N TYR A 85 5.53 -8.48 20.18
CA TYR A 85 4.13 -8.07 20.35
C TYR A 85 3.28 -8.44 19.11
N TYR A 86 2.77 -7.45 18.37
CA TYR A 86 1.90 -7.63 17.18
C TYR A 86 2.59 -7.33 15.83
N ILE A 87 3.81 -6.79 15.86
CA ILE A 87 4.62 -6.52 14.65
C ILE A 87 5.88 -7.36 14.75
N THR A 88 6.28 -8.07 13.69
CA THR A 88 7.46 -8.94 13.78
C THR A 88 8.75 -8.10 13.90
N LYS A 89 9.81 -8.68 14.50
CA LYS A 89 11.09 -7.96 14.69
C LYS A 89 11.66 -7.40 13.37
N GLU A 90 11.45 -8.12 12.28
CA GLU A 90 11.94 -7.79 10.93
C GLU A 90 11.19 -6.60 10.32
N MET A 91 9.90 -6.45 10.63
CA MET A 91 9.04 -5.36 10.14
C MET A 91 9.12 -4.09 11.01
N ALA A 92 9.48 -4.23 12.29
CA ALA A 92 9.61 -3.11 13.24
C ALA A 92 10.45 -1.90 12.76
N PRO A 93 11.65 -2.06 12.15
CA PRO A 93 12.42 -0.90 11.67
C PRO A 93 11.74 -0.19 10.50
N TYR A 94 10.98 -0.90 9.68
CA TYR A 94 10.22 -0.32 8.56
C TYR A 94 8.95 0.38 9.06
N TYR A 95 8.28 -0.20 10.06
CA TYR A 95 7.17 0.43 10.75
C TYR A 95 7.57 1.78 11.34
N GLY A 96 8.67 1.83 12.09
CA GLY A 96 9.17 3.07 12.68
C GLY A 96 9.49 4.14 11.63
N LYS A 97 10.14 3.75 10.52
CA LYS A 97 10.42 4.66 9.40
C LYS A 97 9.14 5.19 8.75
N ALA A 98 8.20 4.32 8.43
CA ALA A 98 6.92 4.70 7.83
C ALA A 98 6.14 5.66 8.75
N LEU A 99 6.03 5.31 10.04
CA LEU A 99 5.35 6.12 11.03
C LEU A 99 6.00 7.50 11.17
N SER A 100 7.33 7.56 11.29
CA SER A 100 8.06 8.83 11.40
C SER A 100 7.90 9.72 10.17
N ALA A 101 7.88 9.14 8.96
CA ALA A 101 7.66 9.88 7.72
C ALA A 101 6.25 10.47 7.67
N VAL A 102 5.23 9.68 8.01
CA VAL A 102 3.84 10.15 8.04
C VAL A 102 3.65 11.23 9.11
N PHE A 103 4.22 11.05 10.29
CA PHE A 103 4.18 12.03 11.36
C PHE A 103 4.83 13.36 10.96
N ALA A 104 6.00 13.30 10.31
CA ALA A 104 6.67 14.50 9.80
C ALA A 104 5.79 15.26 8.80
N VAL A 105 5.13 14.56 7.88
CA VAL A 105 4.19 15.17 6.93
C VAL A 105 3.01 15.84 7.66
N ILE A 106 2.42 15.18 8.64
CA ILE A 106 1.31 15.74 9.42
C ILE A 106 1.73 17.01 10.16
N VAL A 107 2.88 16.99 10.82
CA VAL A 107 3.41 18.15 11.54
C VAL A 107 3.66 19.31 10.56
N ILE A 108 4.25 19.05 9.39
CA ILE A 108 4.45 20.07 8.35
C ILE A 108 3.10 20.66 7.90
N LEU A 109 2.09 19.83 7.64
CA LEU A 109 0.77 20.29 7.23
C LEU A 109 0.08 21.14 8.31
N VAL A 110 0.19 20.74 9.58
CA VAL A 110 -0.38 21.53 10.69
C VAL A 110 0.37 22.85 10.87
N ILE A 111 1.69 22.87 10.74
CA ILE A 111 2.49 24.11 10.78
C ILE A 111 2.09 25.04 9.64
N ILE A 112 1.94 24.53 8.42
CA ILE A 112 1.45 25.32 7.28
C ILE A 112 0.06 25.90 7.59
N GLY A 113 -0.85 25.07 8.13
CA GLY A 113 -2.17 25.51 8.58
C GLY A 113 -2.09 26.64 9.61
N LEU A 114 -1.20 26.53 10.60
CA LEU A 114 -1.02 27.56 11.63
C LEU A 114 -0.42 28.84 11.06
N ILE A 115 0.58 28.74 10.18
CA ILE A 115 1.17 29.91 9.49
C ILE A 115 0.06 30.64 8.76
N VAL A 116 -0.76 29.92 7.99
CA VAL A 116 -1.93 30.49 7.33
C VAL A 116 -2.82 31.15 8.39
N SER A 117 -3.24 30.44 9.44
CA SER A 117 -4.11 30.93 10.53
C SER A 117 -3.56 32.12 11.35
N PHE A 118 -2.24 32.32 11.37
CA PHE A 118 -1.59 33.47 11.98
C PHE A 118 -1.64 34.69 11.05
N PHE A 119 -1.41 34.50 9.74
CA PHE A 119 -1.46 35.59 8.75
C PHE A 119 -2.88 36.01 8.38
N THR A 120 -3.79 35.04 8.28
CA THR A 120 -4.75 34.78 9.34
C THR A 120 -5.12 35.97 10.26
N GLY A 121 -5.02 35.80 11.57
CA GLY A 121 -5.61 36.74 12.53
C GLY A 121 -7.07 36.39 12.84
N ASN A 122 -7.48 35.21 12.37
CA ASN A 122 -8.77 34.58 12.60
C ASN A 122 -8.78 33.75 13.90
N ALA A 123 -7.74 33.89 14.73
CA ALA A 123 -7.53 33.08 15.91
C ALA A 123 -6.67 33.84 16.92
N SER A 124 -7.15 33.92 18.17
CA SER A 124 -6.31 34.32 19.30
C SER A 124 -5.17 33.32 19.46
N PHE A 125 -4.05 33.76 20.06
CA PHE A 125 -2.89 32.89 20.30
C PHE A 125 -3.29 31.56 20.98
N ASP A 126 -4.21 31.61 21.95
CA ASP A 126 -4.70 30.41 22.65
C ASP A 126 -5.44 29.45 21.71
N THR A 127 -6.26 29.96 20.79
CA THR A 127 -6.96 29.12 19.80
C THR A 127 -6.01 28.55 18.74
N LEU A 128 -4.95 29.27 18.37
CA LEU A 128 -3.90 28.76 17.48
C LEU A 128 -3.12 27.62 18.14
N VAL A 129 -2.70 27.80 19.40
CA VAL A 129 -1.99 26.79 20.16
C VAL A 129 -2.87 25.57 20.43
N GLY A 130 -4.13 25.78 20.83
CA GLY A 130 -5.11 24.71 21.03
C GLY A 130 -5.40 23.93 19.75
N GLY A 131 -5.54 24.61 18.61
CA GLY A 131 -5.72 24.01 17.30
C GLY A 131 -4.50 23.20 16.84
N LEU A 132 -3.29 23.68 17.12
CA LEU A 132 -2.05 22.95 16.83
C LEU A 132 -1.97 21.66 17.63
N ILE A 133 -2.18 21.74 18.96
CA ILE A 133 -2.13 20.56 19.84
C ILE A 133 -3.17 19.54 19.39
N THR A 134 -4.40 19.99 19.16
CA THR A 134 -5.52 19.11 18.76
C THR A 134 -5.29 18.52 17.37
N GLY A 135 -4.83 19.31 16.41
CA GLY A 135 -4.58 18.89 15.03
C GLY A 135 -3.43 17.89 14.94
N ILE A 136 -2.31 18.16 15.62
CA ILE A 136 -1.19 17.22 15.72
C ILE A 136 -1.65 15.96 16.46
N GLN A 137 -2.26 16.07 17.63
CA GLN A 137 -2.70 14.91 18.41
C GLN A 137 -3.64 14.02 17.61
N THR A 138 -4.66 14.60 16.96
CA THR A 138 -5.65 13.85 16.18
C THR A 138 -5.02 13.22 14.94
N GLY A 139 -4.20 13.98 14.20
CA GLY A 139 -3.51 13.49 13.01
C GLY A 139 -2.53 12.36 13.34
N LEU A 140 -1.74 12.52 14.40
CA LEU A 140 -0.80 11.50 14.87
C LEU A 140 -1.52 10.25 15.36
N LEU A 141 -2.61 10.37 16.14
CA LEU A 141 -3.38 9.21 16.61
C LEU A 141 -4.03 8.45 15.45
N LEU A 142 -4.64 9.15 14.50
CA LEU A 142 -5.29 8.53 13.35
C LEU A 142 -4.26 7.81 12.46
N SER A 143 -3.17 8.51 12.11
CA SER A 143 -2.10 7.92 11.29
C SER A 143 -1.38 6.78 11.99
N PHE A 144 -1.13 6.90 13.31
CA PHE A 144 -0.61 5.80 14.13
C PHE A 144 -1.51 4.58 14.03
N THR A 145 -2.82 4.76 14.19
CA THR A 145 -3.79 3.65 14.14
C THR A 145 -3.76 2.98 12.77
N ILE A 146 -3.86 3.76 11.68
CA ILE A 146 -3.87 3.24 10.31
C ILE A 146 -2.57 2.50 10.00
N VAL A 147 -1.41 3.14 10.21
CA VAL A 147 -0.10 2.54 9.93
C VAL A 147 0.11 1.29 10.78
N THR A 148 -0.30 1.30 12.04
CA THR A 148 -0.20 0.13 12.92
C THR A 148 -1.07 -1.02 12.43
N VAL A 149 -2.33 -0.79 12.08
CA VAL A 149 -3.23 -1.82 11.54
C VAL A 149 -2.64 -2.46 10.28
N VAL A 150 -2.09 -1.65 9.36
CA VAL A 150 -1.45 -2.15 8.15
C VAL A 150 -0.24 -3.04 8.49
N PHE A 151 0.66 -2.58 9.36
CA PHE A 151 1.86 -3.35 9.72
C PHE A 151 1.56 -4.60 10.54
N VAL A 152 0.52 -4.57 11.38
CA VAL A 152 0.02 -5.76 12.10
C VAL A 152 -0.54 -6.77 11.10
N ALA A 153 -1.37 -6.33 10.14
CA ALA A 153 -1.91 -7.23 9.11
C ALA A 153 -0.80 -7.89 8.29
N LEU A 154 0.20 -7.12 7.86
CA LEU A 154 1.37 -7.64 7.14
C LEU A 154 2.18 -8.63 8.00
N SER A 155 2.36 -8.32 9.28
CA SER A 155 3.08 -9.18 10.23
C SER A 155 2.35 -10.49 10.50
N MET A 156 1.01 -10.47 10.64
CA MET A 156 0.19 -11.67 10.84
C MET A 156 0.11 -12.56 9.59
N GLU A 157 0.20 -11.97 8.40
CA GLU A 157 0.33 -12.69 7.14
C GLU A 157 1.75 -13.28 6.94
N GLY A 158 2.71 -12.91 7.80
CA GLY A 158 4.09 -13.39 7.75
C GLY A 158 4.95 -12.72 6.68
N TYR A 159 4.59 -11.51 6.24
CA TYR A 159 5.40 -10.76 5.27
C TYR A 159 6.69 -10.25 5.89
N PHE A 160 7.80 -10.45 5.19
CA PHE A 160 9.07 -9.80 5.48
C PHE A 160 9.35 -8.64 4.52
N PRO A 161 10.20 -7.68 4.94
CA PRO A 161 10.70 -6.63 4.06
C PRO A 161 11.29 -7.17 2.75
N GLU A 162 11.92 -8.35 2.82
CA GLU A 162 12.52 -9.08 1.71
C GLU A 162 11.51 -9.55 0.67
N ASP A 163 10.27 -9.83 1.08
CA ASP A 163 9.23 -10.29 0.17
C ASP A 163 8.76 -9.16 -0.76
N PHE A 164 8.94 -7.90 -0.35
CA PHE A 164 8.66 -6.74 -1.20
C PHE A 164 9.79 -6.43 -2.20
N LYS A 165 10.95 -7.09 -2.07
CA LYS A 165 12.07 -6.96 -3.02
C LYS A 165 11.76 -7.73 -4.30
N SER A 166 12.23 -7.22 -5.45
CA SER A 166 12.01 -7.87 -6.74
C SER A 166 12.74 -9.23 -6.84
N LYS A 167 12.24 -10.18 -7.66
CA LYS A 167 12.90 -11.49 -7.90
C LYS A 167 14.39 -11.34 -8.28
N LYS A 168 14.72 -10.27 -9.01
CA LYS A 168 16.09 -9.94 -9.40
C LYS A 168 16.93 -9.44 -8.22
N GLU A 169 16.40 -8.59 -7.35
CA GLU A 169 17.07 -8.20 -6.10
C GLU A 169 17.26 -9.39 -5.16
N GLN A 170 16.29 -10.32 -5.11
CA GLN A 170 16.42 -11.54 -4.31
C GLN A 170 17.52 -12.47 -4.85
N GLN A 171 17.61 -12.65 -6.17
CA GLN A 171 18.70 -13.42 -6.79
C GLN A 171 20.05 -12.77 -6.58
N VAL A 172 20.14 -11.45 -6.71
CA VAL A 172 21.37 -10.69 -6.45
C VAL A 172 21.76 -10.81 -4.98
N MET A 173 20.82 -10.69 -4.04
CA MET A 173 21.07 -10.89 -2.61
C MET A 173 21.46 -12.33 -2.26
N LYS A 174 20.91 -13.32 -2.97
CA LYS A 174 21.24 -14.74 -2.77
C LYS A 174 22.65 -15.04 -3.28
N GLN A 175 22.99 -14.57 -4.48
CA GLN A 175 24.34 -14.64 -5.04
C GLN A 175 25.35 -13.89 -4.16
N LEU A 176 25.00 -12.71 -3.65
CA LEU A 176 25.82 -11.96 -2.71
C LEU A 176 26.06 -12.73 -1.41
N ARG A 177 25.02 -13.34 -0.84
CA ARG A 177 25.14 -14.11 0.40
C ARG A 177 25.95 -15.39 0.22
N GLU A 178 25.82 -16.05 -0.94
CA GLU A 178 26.62 -17.22 -1.33
C GLU A 178 28.10 -16.82 -1.51
N GLN A 179 28.39 -15.70 -2.18
CA GLN A 179 29.75 -15.17 -2.29
C GLN A 179 30.33 -14.72 -0.94
N GLU A 180 29.55 -14.08 -0.08
CA GLU A 180 29.98 -13.66 1.27
C GLU A 180 30.29 -14.84 2.19
N LEU A 181 29.54 -15.95 2.06
CA LEU A 181 29.79 -17.22 2.77
C LEU A 181 31.05 -17.92 2.26
N GLU A 182 31.33 -17.87 0.95
CA GLU A 182 32.53 -18.46 0.35
C GLU A 182 33.80 -17.65 0.63
N GLU A 183 33.71 -16.32 0.70
CA GLU A 183 34.87 -15.44 0.89
C GLU A 183 35.12 -15.05 2.37
N GLY A 184 34.17 -15.31 3.28
CA GLY A 184 34.31 -15.01 4.72
C GLY A 184 34.34 -13.51 5.04
N ILE A 185 33.81 -12.67 4.15
CA ILE A 185 33.88 -11.20 4.24
C ILE A 185 32.55 -10.62 4.77
N THR A 186 32.64 -9.64 5.67
CA THR A 186 31.48 -8.90 6.20
C THR A 186 30.79 -8.03 5.12
N PRO A 187 29.45 -7.93 5.16
CA PRO A 187 28.63 -7.48 4.03
C PRO A 187 28.69 -5.97 3.83
N SER A 188 29.62 -5.50 3.00
CA SER A 188 29.60 -4.15 2.43
C SER A 188 30.81 -3.98 1.51
N GLN A 189 30.59 -4.12 0.20
CA GLN A 189 31.20 -3.30 -0.87
C GLN A 189 31.26 -4.11 -2.17
N THR A 190 30.23 -4.06 -3.00
CA THR A 190 30.35 -3.86 -4.47
C THR A 190 28.98 -4.00 -5.16
N LEU A 191 28.38 -2.87 -5.52
CA LEU A 191 27.11 -2.82 -6.26
C LEU A 191 27.37 -2.41 -7.72
N LYS A 192 27.49 -3.38 -8.63
CA LYS A 192 27.30 -3.15 -10.07
C LYS A 192 25.79 -3.19 -10.38
N LYS A 193 25.29 -2.07 -10.93
CA LYS A 193 23.89 -1.64 -10.86
C LYS A 193 22.88 -2.63 -11.49
N PRO A 194 21.89 -3.14 -10.72
CA PRO A 194 20.76 -3.87 -11.26
C PRO A 194 19.86 -2.96 -12.12
N LEU A 195 19.16 -3.56 -13.10
CA LEU A 195 18.11 -2.87 -13.86
C LEU A 195 17.08 -2.30 -12.88
N LYS A 196 16.86 -0.98 -12.96
CA LYS A 196 16.05 -0.25 -11.98
C LYS A 196 14.64 -0.86 -11.92
N PRO A 197 14.12 -1.18 -10.72
CA PRO A 197 12.74 -1.61 -10.57
C PRO A 197 11.82 -0.56 -11.21
N PHE A 198 10.81 -1.02 -11.97
CA PHE A 198 9.91 -0.11 -12.67
C PHE A 198 9.00 0.65 -11.70
N ILE A 199 8.72 0.06 -10.53
CA ILE A 199 8.04 0.69 -9.41
C ILE A 199 8.87 0.53 -8.14
N LYS A 200 8.94 1.57 -7.31
CA LYS A 200 9.53 1.54 -5.97
C LYS A 200 8.42 1.27 -4.95
N PRO A 201 8.23 0.02 -4.47
CA PRO A 201 7.06 -0.36 -3.68
C PRO A 201 6.85 0.51 -2.44
N ALA A 202 7.94 0.77 -1.69
CA ALA A 202 7.89 1.65 -0.52
C ALA A 202 7.47 3.09 -0.86
N GLY A 203 7.87 3.60 -2.02
CA GLY A 203 7.49 4.93 -2.48
C GLY A 203 5.99 5.02 -2.78
N GLU A 204 5.44 4.01 -3.45
CA GLU A 204 4.01 3.96 -3.77
C GLU A 204 3.14 3.77 -2.51
N ILE A 205 3.57 2.94 -1.54
CA ILE A 205 2.85 2.78 -0.28
C ILE A 205 2.84 4.08 0.51
N VAL A 206 4.00 4.75 0.63
CA VAL A 206 4.10 6.01 1.37
C VAL A 206 3.32 7.12 0.66
N GLY A 207 3.51 7.27 -0.66
CA GLY A 207 2.78 8.26 -1.47
C GLY A 207 1.27 8.03 -1.42
N GLY A 208 0.84 6.78 -1.59
CA GLY A 208 -0.58 6.42 -1.51
C GLY A 208 -1.16 6.61 -0.11
N GLY A 209 -0.39 6.34 0.96
CA GLY A 209 -0.77 6.64 2.34
C GLY A 209 -0.96 8.13 2.59
N ILE A 210 -0.06 8.98 2.07
CA ILE A 210 -0.19 10.44 2.13
C ILE A 210 -1.44 10.89 1.37
N GLY A 211 -1.66 10.38 0.15
CA GLY A 211 -2.84 10.68 -0.65
C GLY A 211 -4.14 10.30 0.05
N LEU A 212 -4.18 9.14 0.69
CA LEU A 212 -5.35 8.66 1.44
C LEU A 212 -5.66 9.57 2.63
N ILE A 213 -4.67 9.94 3.43
CA ILE A 213 -4.83 10.87 4.56
C ILE A 213 -5.31 12.24 4.06
N PHE A 214 -4.67 12.78 3.02
CA PHE A 214 -5.04 14.06 2.45
C PHE A 214 -6.48 14.04 1.90
N GLY A 215 -6.87 12.96 1.24
CA GLY A 215 -8.24 12.74 0.79
C GLY A 215 -9.25 12.74 1.94
N ILE A 216 -8.94 12.09 3.06
CA ILE A 216 -9.79 12.10 4.27
C ILE A 216 -9.92 13.52 4.84
N VAL A 217 -8.83 14.29 4.89
CA VAL A 217 -8.87 15.68 5.38
C VAL A 217 -9.79 16.54 4.50
N LEU A 218 -9.69 16.41 3.18
CA LEU A 218 -10.55 17.14 2.23
C LEU A 218 -12.03 16.73 2.32
N LEU A 219 -12.31 15.45 2.60
CA LEU A 219 -13.67 14.93 2.79
C LEU A 219 -14.29 15.37 4.12
N SER A 220 -13.53 15.25 5.21
CA SER A 220 -13.99 15.56 6.56
C SER A 220 -14.08 17.07 6.82
N GLN A 221 -13.29 17.88 6.10
CA GLN A 221 -13.26 19.34 6.22
C GLN A 221 -13.12 19.80 7.68
N PRO A 222 -12.02 19.45 8.38
CA PRO A 222 -11.83 19.73 9.80
C PRO A 222 -11.50 21.21 10.06
N PHE A 223 -12.05 22.11 9.26
CA PHE A 223 -11.86 23.56 9.30
C PHE A 223 -13.22 24.28 9.31
N PRO A 224 -13.28 25.58 9.63
CA PRO A 224 -14.53 26.32 9.78
C PRO A 224 -15.29 26.44 8.44
N THR A 225 -16.14 25.46 8.12
CA THR A 225 -16.83 25.37 6.81
C THR A 225 -17.72 26.56 6.50
N TYR A 226 -18.23 27.26 7.52
CA TYR A 226 -19.02 28.49 7.34
C TYR A 226 -18.26 29.65 6.67
N MET A 227 -16.93 29.58 6.59
CA MET A 227 -16.10 30.59 5.92
C MET A 227 -15.97 30.40 4.40
N PHE A 228 -16.57 29.34 3.85
CA PHE A 228 -16.39 28.95 2.46
C PHE A 228 -17.72 28.86 1.73
N PHE A 229 -17.70 29.15 0.43
CA PHE A 229 -18.87 28.91 -0.41
C PHE A 229 -19.24 27.41 -0.42
N PRO A 230 -20.53 27.06 -0.32
CA PRO A 230 -20.98 25.67 -0.39
C PRO A 230 -20.48 24.93 -1.65
N ASP A 231 -20.45 25.62 -2.79
CA ASP A 231 -19.93 25.09 -4.06
C ASP A 231 -18.46 24.70 -3.97
N PHE A 232 -17.64 25.54 -3.31
CA PHE A 232 -16.22 25.25 -3.11
C PHE A 232 -16.02 24.06 -2.17
N LEU A 233 -16.79 23.99 -1.08
CA LEU A 233 -16.76 22.85 -0.17
C LEU A 233 -17.16 21.54 -0.87
N MET A 234 -18.14 21.59 -1.77
CA MET A 234 -18.53 20.43 -2.58
C MET A 234 -17.37 20.00 -3.50
N ILE A 235 -16.72 20.95 -4.18
CA ILE A 235 -15.54 20.68 -5.01
C ILE A 235 -14.44 20.02 -4.18
N LEU A 236 -14.14 20.53 -2.98
CA LEU A 236 -13.14 19.91 -2.09
C LEU A 236 -13.48 18.47 -1.70
N ARG A 237 -14.76 18.15 -1.44
CA ARG A 237 -15.18 16.77 -1.14
C ARG A 237 -14.96 15.84 -2.32
N ILE A 238 -15.30 16.28 -3.54
CA ILE A 238 -15.08 15.48 -4.75
C ILE A 238 -13.56 15.27 -4.98
N PHE A 239 -12.76 16.32 -4.81
CA PHE A 239 -11.29 16.21 -4.82
C PHE A 239 -10.79 15.20 -3.80
N GLY A 240 -11.27 15.30 -2.55
CA GLY A 240 -10.89 14.39 -1.48
C GLY A 240 -11.21 12.94 -1.80
N LEU A 241 -12.39 12.67 -2.39
CA LEU A 241 -12.77 11.33 -2.84
C LEU A 241 -11.82 10.81 -3.93
N ILE A 242 -11.52 11.62 -4.95
CA ILE A 242 -10.62 11.24 -6.05
C ILE A 242 -9.21 10.95 -5.50
N THR A 243 -8.67 11.84 -4.67
CA THR A 243 -7.34 11.64 -4.06
C THR A 243 -7.30 10.42 -3.15
N MET A 244 -8.36 10.13 -2.41
CA MET A 244 -8.44 8.93 -1.57
C MET A 244 -8.45 7.66 -2.42
N LEU A 245 -9.17 7.64 -3.54
CA LEU A 245 -9.18 6.53 -4.48
C LEU A 245 -7.81 6.33 -5.15
N GLU A 246 -7.18 7.41 -5.61
CA GLU A 246 -5.82 7.37 -6.16
C GLU A 246 -4.83 6.83 -5.13
N GLY A 247 -4.85 7.35 -3.91
CA GLY A 247 -3.97 6.89 -2.83
C GLY A 247 -4.17 5.41 -2.48
N SER A 248 -5.42 4.93 -2.52
CA SER A 248 -5.73 3.51 -2.32
C SER A 248 -5.18 2.62 -3.44
N LEU A 249 -5.25 3.08 -4.69
CA LEU A 249 -4.68 2.38 -5.84
C LEU A 249 -3.14 2.37 -5.79
N ASP A 250 -2.50 3.44 -5.36
CA ASP A 250 -1.05 3.50 -5.20
C ASP A 250 -0.56 2.61 -4.05
N ILE A 251 -1.28 2.55 -2.92
CA ILE A 251 -1.01 1.55 -1.87
C ILE A 251 -1.13 0.14 -2.45
N SER A 252 -2.19 -0.13 -3.22
CA SER A 252 -2.39 -1.43 -3.87
C SER A 252 -1.23 -1.78 -4.80
N ARG A 253 -0.77 -0.83 -5.63
CA ARG A 253 0.41 -0.98 -6.50
C ARG A 253 1.67 -1.26 -5.68
N GLY A 254 1.85 -0.55 -4.59
CA GLY A 254 2.94 -0.75 -3.64
C GLY A 254 2.95 -2.15 -3.02
N ILE A 255 1.79 -2.64 -2.56
CA ILE A 255 1.62 -4.00 -2.00
C ILE A 255 1.90 -5.07 -3.04
N ILE A 256 1.39 -4.89 -4.27
CA ILE A 256 1.63 -5.82 -5.38
C ILE A 256 3.13 -5.85 -5.73
N GLY A 257 3.83 -4.72 -5.58
CA GLY A 257 5.25 -4.59 -5.93
C GLY A 257 5.50 -4.98 -7.39
N ASN A 258 6.70 -5.40 -7.77
CA ASN A 258 6.97 -5.73 -9.19
C ASN A 258 6.45 -7.12 -9.65
N ARG A 259 5.49 -7.72 -8.92
CA ARG A 259 5.10 -9.14 -9.07
C ARG A 259 4.15 -9.42 -10.23
N ARG A 260 3.21 -8.51 -10.51
CA ARG A 260 2.17 -8.71 -11.55
C ARG A 260 2.14 -7.53 -12.53
N PRO A 261 2.97 -7.56 -13.60
CA PRO A 261 3.02 -6.51 -14.61
C PRO A 261 1.65 -6.18 -15.22
N ASN A 262 0.84 -7.21 -15.50
CA ASN A 262 -0.52 -7.03 -16.02
C ASN A 262 -1.42 -6.25 -15.03
N THR A 263 -1.34 -6.57 -13.75
CA THR A 263 -2.13 -5.88 -12.71
C THR A 263 -1.69 -4.41 -12.60
N HIS A 264 -0.40 -4.11 -12.74
CA HIS A 264 0.07 -2.73 -12.78
C HIS A 264 -0.44 -1.94 -13.97
N GLN A 265 -0.49 -2.56 -15.15
CA GLN A 265 -1.08 -1.91 -16.32
C GLN A 265 -2.56 -1.58 -16.10
N ILE A 266 -3.32 -2.49 -15.49
CA ILE A 266 -4.71 -2.27 -15.14
C ILE A 266 -4.83 -1.15 -14.11
N LEU A 267 -3.99 -1.13 -13.07
CA LEU A 267 -4.03 -0.10 -12.04
C LEU A 267 -3.69 1.29 -12.59
N HIS A 268 -2.65 1.42 -13.44
CA HIS A 268 -2.38 2.67 -14.14
C HIS A 268 -3.53 3.08 -15.06
N ALA A 269 -4.15 2.12 -15.77
CA ALA A 269 -5.30 2.38 -16.62
C ALA A 269 -6.52 2.89 -15.83
N LEU A 270 -6.72 2.44 -14.59
CA LEU A 270 -7.75 2.93 -13.68
C LEU A 270 -7.43 4.31 -13.08
N ILE A 271 -6.16 4.60 -12.81
CA ILE A 271 -5.72 5.91 -12.27
C ILE A 271 -5.89 7.02 -13.31
N ILE A 272 -5.71 6.73 -14.61
CA ILE A 272 -5.85 7.73 -15.69
C ILE A 272 -7.20 8.47 -15.67
N PRO A 273 -8.37 7.80 -15.73
CA PRO A 273 -9.66 8.49 -15.70
C PRO A 273 -9.90 9.21 -14.36
N LEU A 274 -9.40 8.68 -13.24
CA LEU A 274 -9.47 9.37 -11.94
C LEU A 274 -8.72 10.71 -11.98
N LYS A 275 -7.47 10.73 -12.48
CA LYS A 275 -6.70 11.98 -12.65
C LYS A 275 -7.37 12.96 -13.60
N LEU A 276 -7.89 12.49 -14.72
CA LEU A 276 -8.57 13.36 -15.68
C LEU A 276 -9.88 13.93 -15.13
N SER A 277 -10.55 13.23 -14.21
CA SER A 277 -11.78 13.72 -13.56
C SER A 277 -11.57 14.97 -12.69
N VAL A 278 -10.32 15.25 -12.31
CA VAL A 278 -9.93 16.49 -11.61
C VAL A 278 -10.03 17.72 -12.54
N ILE A 279 -9.80 17.57 -13.84
CA ILE A 279 -9.73 18.71 -14.78
C ILE A 279 -11.06 19.49 -14.83
N PRO A 280 -12.25 18.86 -15.00
CA PRO A 280 -13.51 19.58 -14.92
C PRO A 280 -13.69 20.40 -13.65
N LEU A 281 -13.24 19.89 -12.50
CA LEU A 281 -13.32 20.61 -11.22
C LEU A 281 -12.43 21.86 -11.23
N ILE A 282 -11.21 21.74 -11.76
CA ILE A 282 -10.32 22.90 -11.91
C ILE A 282 -10.89 23.91 -12.90
N VAL A 283 -11.51 23.46 -14.00
CA VAL A 283 -12.14 24.35 -14.98
C VAL A 283 -13.32 25.11 -14.35
N ILE A 284 -14.11 24.47 -13.49
CA ILE A 284 -15.16 25.15 -12.71
C ILE A 284 -14.52 26.25 -11.84
N LEU A 285 -13.47 25.93 -11.08
CA LEU A 285 -12.75 26.90 -10.25
C LEU A 285 -12.16 28.04 -11.09
N MET A 286 -11.68 27.76 -12.30
CA MET A 286 -11.09 28.74 -13.22
C MET A 286 -12.13 29.71 -13.79
N ASN A 287 -13.34 29.20 -14.05
CA ASN A 287 -14.46 29.99 -14.55
C ASN A 287 -15.20 30.74 -13.44
N ARG A 288 -15.08 30.28 -12.18
CA ARG A 288 -15.69 30.88 -11.00
C ARG A 288 -14.63 31.24 -9.94
N PRO A 289 -13.75 32.21 -10.21
CA PRO A 289 -12.74 32.66 -9.24
C PRO A 289 -13.36 33.23 -7.94
N GLU A 290 -14.62 33.68 -7.97
CA GLU A 290 -15.32 34.21 -6.81
C GLU A 290 -15.61 33.16 -5.73
N ILE A 291 -15.71 31.87 -6.08
CA ILE A 291 -15.95 30.81 -5.08
C ILE A 291 -14.65 30.38 -4.37
N PHE A 292 -13.49 30.68 -4.94
CA PHE A 292 -12.21 30.30 -4.36
C PHE A 292 -11.93 31.12 -3.09
N PRO A 293 -11.47 30.48 -2.00
CA PRO A 293 -11.19 31.16 -0.74
C PRO A 293 -10.06 32.17 -0.91
N TRP A 294 -10.45 33.43 -0.97
CA TRP A 294 -9.58 34.57 -0.82
C TRP A 294 -10.16 35.45 0.27
N PHE A 295 -9.34 35.78 1.25
CA PHE A 295 -9.78 36.44 2.46
C PHE A 295 -9.20 37.85 2.50
N SER A 296 -10.04 38.81 2.86
CA SER A 296 -9.63 40.17 3.23
C SER A 296 -9.76 40.34 4.74
N GLU A 297 -9.06 41.31 5.33
CA GLU A 297 -9.24 41.63 6.76
C GLU A 297 -10.70 42.05 7.02
N PRO A 298 -11.43 41.48 8.01
CA PRO A 298 -11.02 40.51 9.03
C PRO A 298 -11.56 39.08 8.75
N TRP A 299 -11.05 38.40 7.72
CA TRP A 299 -11.43 37.03 7.30
C TRP A 299 -12.78 36.88 6.66
N ILE A 300 -13.24 37.95 6.02
CA ILE A 300 -14.41 37.88 5.17
C ILE A 300 -13.94 37.31 3.83
N HIS A 301 -14.55 36.18 3.45
CA HIS A 301 -14.38 35.64 2.11
C HIS A 301 -14.93 36.68 1.11
N VAL A 302 -14.03 37.23 0.30
CA VAL A 302 -14.36 38.25 -0.71
C VAL A 302 -14.21 37.73 -2.13
N GLY A 303 -13.80 36.46 -2.28
CA GLY A 303 -13.39 35.91 -3.57
C GLY A 303 -12.10 36.53 -4.09
N ILE A 304 -11.51 35.93 -5.12
CA ILE A 304 -10.30 36.47 -5.75
C ILE A 304 -10.63 37.89 -6.28
N PRO A 305 -9.77 38.91 -6.07
CA PRO A 305 -9.97 40.23 -6.65
C PRO A 305 -9.91 40.16 -8.18
N VAL A 306 -10.70 40.99 -8.88
CA VAL A 306 -10.82 40.95 -10.35
C VAL A 306 -9.46 41.16 -11.02
N GLU A 307 -8.63 42.06 -10.49
CA GLU A 307 -7.26 42.31 -10.95
C GLU A 307 -6.36 41.06 -10.88
N SER A 308 -6.67 40.11 -9.99
CA SER A 308 -5.90 38.88 -9.78
C SER A 308 -6.44 37.68 -10.57
N TYR A 309 -7.55 37.82 -11.30
CA TYR A 309 -8.13 36.73 -12.10
C TYR A 309 -7.16 36.15 -13.12
N GLY A 310 -6.34 36.99 -13.76
CA GLY A 310 -5.33 36.55 -14.73
C GLY A 310 -4.31 35.61 -14.09
N VAL A 311 -3.76 36.00 -12.94
CA VAL A 311 -2.76 35.20 -12.19
C VAL A 311 -3.39 33.91 -11.68
N TYR A 312 -4.57 33.98 -11.08
CA TYR A 312 -5.30 32.82 -10.58
C TYR A 312 -5.58 31.79 -11.68
N ARG A 313 -6.11 32.22 -12.83
CA ARG A 313 -6.34 31.33 -13.99
C ARG A 313 -5.05 30.76 -14.55
N GLY A 314 -3.97 31.55 -14.53
CA GLY A 314 -2.62 31.08 -14.87
C GLY A 314 -2.17 29.92 -13.97
N ILE A 315 -2.31 30.05 -12.66
CA ILE A 315 -1.97 29.00 -11.69
C ILE A 315 -2.81 27.73 -11.95
N LEU A 316 -4.14 27.88 -12.10
CA LEU A 316 -5.01 26.73 -12.37
C LEU A 316 -4.67 26.04 -13.71
N SER A 317 -4.29 26.81 -14.73
CA SER A 317 -3.83 26.26 -16.02
C SER A 317 -2.54 25.44 -15.88
N VAL A 318 -1.61 25.90 -15.03
CA VAL A 318 -0.40 25.15 -14.68
C VAL A 318 -0.76 23.84 -13.97
N ILE A 319 -1.70 23.86 -13.02
CA ILE A 319 -2.16 22.63 -12.35
C ILE A 319 -2.78 21.65 -13.36
N ILE A 320 -3.63 22.12 -14.28
CA ILE A 320 -4.19 21.27 -15.35
C ILE A 320 -3.06 20.65 -16.19
N THR A 321 -2.03 21.43 -16.54
CA THR A 321 -0.89 20.95 -17.30
C THR A 321 -0.11 19.88 -16.55
N ILE A 322 0.15 20.06 -15.24
CA ILE A 322 0.79 19.05 -14.39
C ILE A 322 -0.06 17.77 -14.33
N THR A 323 -1.38 17.89 -14.18
CA THR A 323 -2.30 16.73 -14.19
C THR A 323 -2.23 15.98 -15.53
N CYS A 324 -2.18 16.69 -16.66
CA CYS A 324 -2.00 16.08 -17.98
C CYS A 324 -0.64 15.38 -18.10
N LEU A 325 0.46 16.02 -17.69
CA LEU A 325 1.81 15.45 -17.75
C LEU A 325 1.94 14.18 -16.90
N THR A 326 1.44 14.20 -15.67
CA THR A 326 1.44 13.02 -14.79
C THR A 326 0.53 11.90 -15.30
N THR A 327 -0.52 12.24 -16.05
CA THR A 327 -1.35 11.25 -16.76
C THR A 327 -0.61 10.62 -17.94
N ILE A 328 0.16 11.41 -18.70
CA ILE A 328 1.02 10.91 -19.77
C ILE A 328 2.11 9.98 -19.20
N GLU A 329 2.67 10.31 -18.03
CA GLU A 329 3.61 9.43 -17.33
C GLU A 329 2.98 8.06 -17.01
N ASN A 330 1.72 8.03 -16.56
CA ASN A 330 1.00 6.77 -16.35
C ASN A 330 0.83 5.95 -17.65
N ILE A 331 0.49 6.60 -18.77
CA ILE A 331 0.41 5.95 -20.09
C ILE A 331 1.79 5.38 -20.49
N TYR A 332 2.84 6.19 -20.34
CA TYR A 332 4.20 5.77 -20.60
C TYR A 332 4.60 4.56 -19.75
N ASN A 333 4.22 4.55 -18.46
CA ASN A 333 4.46 3.42 -17.56
C ASN A 333 3.72 2.16 -18.01
N ILE A 334 2.49 2.25 -18.50
CA ILE A 334 1.76 1.11 -19.10
C ILE A 334 2.55 0.51 -20.28
N ILE A 335 2.98 1.36 -21.22
CA ILE A 335 3.75 0.93 -22.41
C ILE A 335 5.10 0.35 -21.99
N LYS A 336 5.78 0.99 -21.03
CA LYS A 336 7.06 0.53 -20.49
C LYS A 336 6.92 -0.85 -19.85
N ILE A 337 5.87 -1.07 -19.05
CA ILE A 337 5.58 -2.37 -18.41
C ILE A 337 5.29 -3.46 -19.46
N GLN A 338 4.74 -3.11 -20.62
CA GLN A 338 4.51 -4.07 -21.71
C GLN A 338 5.83 -4.69 -22.23
N LYS A 339 6.94 -3.95 -22.16
CA LYS A 339 8.27 -4.44 -22.53
C LYS A 339 8.87 -5.43 -21.52
N TYR A 340 8.23 -5.60 -20.37
CA TYR A 340 8.61 -6.58 -19.34
C TYR A 340 7.72 -7.84 -19.37
N LYS A 341 6.74 -7.90 -20.27
CA LYS A 341 6.07 -9.15 -20.66
C LYS A 341 6.91 -9.85 -21.71
#